data_AF-A0A7G1QB82-F1
#
_entry.id   AF-A0A7G1QB82-F1
#
_cell.length_a   1.000
_cell.length_b   1.000
_cell.length_c   1.000
_cell.angle_alpha   90.00
_cell.angle_beta   90.00
_cell.angle_gamma   90.00
#
_symmetry.space_group_name_H-M   'P 1'
#
loop_
_entity.id
_entity.type
_entity.pdbx_description
1 polymer ?
#
loop_
_entity_poly.entity_id
_entity_poly.type
_entity_poly.pdbx_seq_one_letter_code
_entity_poly.pdbx_strand_id
1 'polypeptide(L)'
;MKASLGFSLLEIMIGVGIVGVLIAVALPQYQDYMIRTQVTLIFSQLSGLKMVVEECLARNQMGDACENPASSSDLLANISANGQVSEGAGTPLINVNSTASSITAQFGNHAVSALTDQTLTLYKMQNNNWTCAFVGEVKYMPRGCTTSSNPSQ
;
A
#
# COMPACT_ATOMS: atom_id res chain seq x y z
N MET A 1 24.30 20.51 -49.71
CA MET A 1 24.34 20.53 -48.23
C MET A 1 22.92 20.65 -47.73
N LYS A 2 22.40 19.66 -46.99
CA LYS A 2 21.04 19.72 -46.42
C LYS A 2 21.09 20.69 -45.23
N ALA A 3 20.35 21.80 -45.32
CA ALA A 3 20.20 22.74 -44.21
C ALA A 3 19.37 22.07 -43.11
N SER A 4 19.87 22.10 -41.86
CA SER A 4 19.09 21.70 -40.70
C SER A 4 18.05 22.79 -40.42
N LEU A 5 16.77 22.47 -40.58
CA LEU A 5 15.66 23.30 -40.14
C LEU A 5 15.57 23.17 -38.61
N GLY A 6 16.25 24.06 -37.90
CA GLY A 6 16.12 24.18 -36.44
C GLY A 6 14.81 24.86 -36.06
N PHE A 7 14.26 24.50 -34.89
CA PHE A 7 13.11 25.18 -34.29
C PHE A 7 13.45 26.63 -33.92
N SER A 8 12.48 27.53 -34.09
CA SER A 8 12.61 28.92 -33.65
C SER A 8 12.61 29.01 -32.12
N LEU A 9 13.38 29.94 -31.56
CA LEU A 9 13.36 30.22 -30.12
C LEU A 9 11.95 30.61 -29.63
N LEU A 10 11.17 31.25 -30.48
CA LEU A 10 9.77 31.61 -30.20
C LEU A 10 8.85 30.39 -30.20
N GLU A 11 9.08 29.41 -31.08
CA GLU A 11 8.33 28.15 -31.08
C GLU A 11 8.61 27.34 -29.81
N ILE A 12 9.86 27.31 -29.37
CA ILE A 12 10.22 26.60 -28.14
C ILE A 12 9.57 27.28 -26.92
N MET A 13 9.59 28.61 -26.83
CA MET A 13 8.95 29.31 -25.71
C MET A 13 7.45 29.08 -25.61
N ILE A 14 6.73 29.17 -26.74
CA ILE A 14 5.28 28.91 -26.76
C ILE A 14 5.00 27.43 -26.43
N GLY A 15 5.80 26.52 -27.01
CA GLY A 15 5.70 25.09 -26.73
C GLY A 15 5.87 24.76 -25.24
N VAL A 16 6.90 25.32 -24.60
CA VAL A 16 7.15 25.14 -23.16
C VAL A 16 6.01 25.72 -22.32
N GLY A 17 5.43 26.84 -22.72
CA GLY A 17 4.27 27.43 -22.05
C GLY A 17 3.05 26.50 -22.05
N ILE A 18 2.72 25.92 -23.22
CA ILE A 18 1.59 24.99 -23.36
C ILE A 18 1.83 23.72 -22.54
N VAL A 19 3.02 23.13 -22.66
CA VAL A 19 3.38 21.92 -21.91
C VAL A 19 3.36 22.19 -20.40
N GLY A 20 3.80 23.37 -19.95
CA GLY A 20 3.75 23.77 -18.54
C GLY A 20 2.34 23.75 -17.96
N VAL A 21 1.35 24.28 -18.68
CA VAL A 21 -0.07 24.27 -18.24
C VAL A 21 -0.62 22.84 -18.18
N LEU A 22 -0.30 22.00 -19.16
CA LEU A 22 -0.74 20.60 -19.18
C LEU A 22 -0.16 19.82 -17.99
N ILE A 23 1.13 19.99 -17.70
CA ILE A 23 1.83 19.33 -16.59
C ILE A 23 1.22 19.73 -15.25
N ALA A 24 0.84 21.00 -15.07
CA ALA A 24 0.26 21.49 -13.81
C ALA A 24 -1.02 20.74 -13.41
N VAL A 25 -1.82 20.27 -14.36
CA VAL A 25 -3.04 19.48 -14.11
C VAL A 25 -2.76 17.97 -14.12
N ALA A 26 -1.92 17.50 -15.04
CA ALA A 26 -1.67 16.08 -15.24
C ALA A 26 -0.87 15.44 -14.11
N LEU A 27 0.13 16.12 -13.55
CA LEU A 27 0.96 15.58 -12.47
C LEU A 27 0.20 15.26 -11.18
N PRO A 28 -0.60 16.16 -10.58
CA PRO A 28 -1.32 15.83 -9.36
C PRO A 28 -2.31 14.68 -9.57
N GLN A 29 -2.97 14.63 -10.73
CA GLN A 29 -3.86 13.52 -11.08
C GLN A 29 -3.11 12.18 -11.20
N TYR A 30 -1.92 12.18 -11.82
CA TYR A 30 -1.09 10.99 -11.92
C TYR A 30 -0.61 10.51 -10.54
N GLN A 31 -0.21 11.43 -9.66
CA GLN A 31 0.17 11.09 -8.29
C GLN A 31 -0.99 10.44 -7.53
N ASP A 32 -2.19 11.02 -7.59
CA ASP A 32 -3.39 10.45 -6.97
C ASP A 32 -3.69 9.02 -7.48
N TYR A 33 -3.54 8.80 -8.80
CA TYR A 33 -3.71 7.49 -9.41
C TYR A 33 -2.68 6.48 -8.91
N MET A 34 -1.40 6.86 -8.87
CA MET A 34 -0.31 6.00 -8.38
C MET A 34 -0.54 5.60 -6.93
N ILE A 35 -0.97 6.54 -6.08
CA ILE A 35 -1.27 6.27 -4.67
C ILE A 35 -2.39 5.23 -4.55
N ARG A 36 -3.54 5.45 -5.20
CA ARG A 36 -4.65 4.49 -5.19
C ARG A 36 -4.25 3.10 -5.71
N THR A 37 -3.41 3.09 -6.74
CA THR A 37 -2.90 1.85 -7.35
C THR A 37 -2.06 1.07 -6.34
N GLN A 38 -1.09 1.72 -5.69
CA GLN A 38 -0.24 1.07 -4.69
C GLN A 38 -1.05 0.54 -3.50
N VAL A 39 -2.02 1.31 -3.00
CA VAL A 39 -2.87 0.85 -1.89
C VAL A 39 -3.71 -0.37 -2.30
N THR A 40 -4.27 -0.37 -3.51
CA THR A 40 -5.07 -1.49 -4.01
C THR A 40 -4.23 -2.75 -4.25
N LEU A 41 -3.00 -2.59 -4.75
CA LEU A 41 -2.05 -3.69 -4.93
C LEU A 41 -1.74 -4.37 -3.60
N ILE A 42 -1.36 -3.60 -2.58
CA ILE A 42 -1.08 -4.16 -1.24
C ILE A 42 -2.35 -4.77 -0.64
N PHE A 43 -3.51 -4.13 -0.77
CA PHE A 43 -4.78 -4.71 -0.30
C PHE A 43 -5.06 -6.09 -0.90
N SER A 44 -4.78 -6.26 -2.20
CA SER A 44 -4.93 -7.55 -2.88
C SER A 44 -3.93 -8.60 -2.37
N GLN A 45 -2.68 -8.18 -2.12
CA GLN A 45 -1.64 -9.03 -1.55
C GLN A 45 -2.03 -9.52 -0.15
N LEU A 46 -2.51 -8.63 0.73
CA LEU A 46 -2.97 -9.00 2.07
C LEU A 46 -4.20 -9.90 2.02
N SER A 47 -5.11 -9.67 1.08
CA SER A 47 -6.30 -10.51 0.92
C SER A 47 -5.96 -11.95 0.55
N GLY A 48 -4.87 -12.19 -0.17
CA GLY A 48 -4.34 -13.53 -0.45
C GLY A 48 -3.87 -14.28 0.80
N LEU A 49 -3.45 -13.57 1.85
CA LEU A 49 -2.96 -14.15 3.10
C LEU A 49 -4.09 -14.53 4.08
N LYS A 50 -5.34 -14.17 3.79
CA LYS A 50 -6.49 -14.53 4.66
C LYS A 50 -6.59 -16.03 4.86
N MET A 51 -6.46 -16.82 3.79
CA MET A 51 -6.54 -18.28 3.86
C MET A 51 -5.47 -18.90 4.76
N VAL A 52 -4.26 -18.32 4.77
CA VAL A 52 -3.17 -18.76 5.64
C VAL A 52 -3.55 -18.56 7.11
N VAL A 53 -4.13 -17.41 7.45
CA VAL A 53 -4.61 -17.14 8.80
C VAL A 53 -5.72 -18.11 9.21
N GLU A 54 -6.67 -18.42 8.32
CA GLU A 54 -7.71 -19.43 8.60
C GLU A 54 -7.11 -20.81 8.83
N GLU A 55 -6.12 -21.22 8.03
CA GLU A 55 -5.44 -22.50 8.18
C GLU A 55 -4.68 -22.58 9.50
N CYS A 56 -3.94 -21.54 9.87
CA CYS A 56 -3.24 -21.46 11.14
C CYS A 56 -4.22 -21.56 12.32
N LEU A 57 -5.35 -20.84 12.27
CA LEU A 57 -6.39 -20.94 13.29
C LEU A 57 -6.99 -22.35 13.37
N ALA A 58 -7.27 -22.99 12.23
CA ALA A 58 -7.80 -24.36 12.18
C ALA A 58 -6.81 -25.40 12.74
N ARG A 59 -5.51 -25.15 12.61
CA ARG A 59 -4.43 -25.99 13.15
C ARG A 59 -4.04 -25.64 14.58
N ASN A 60 -4.67 -24.65 15.22
CA ASN A 60 -4.26 -24.07 16.50
C ASN A 60 -2.79 -23.58 16.51
N GLN A 61 -2.28 -23.13 15.36
CA GLN A 61 -0.97 -22.50 15.23
C GLN A 61 -1.12 -20.99 15.41
N MET A 62 -0.48 -20.45 16.43
CA MET A 62 -0.65 -19.06 16.89
C MET A 62 0.71 -18.39 17.06
N GLY A 63 0.74 -17.07 16.93
CA GLY A 63 2.01 -16.32 16.95
C GLY A 63 3.01 -16.89 15.94
N ASP A 64 4.24 -17.12 16.38
CA ASP A 64 5.34 -17.61 15.54
C ASP A 64 5.13 -19.03 14.99
N ALA A 65 4.16 -19.80 15.52
CA ALA A 65 3.84 -21.11 14.97
C ALA A 65 3.05 -21.04 13.66
N CYS A 66 2.45 -19.88 13.35
CA CYS A 66 1.86 -19.61 12.04
C CYS A 66 2.94 -19.01 11.14
N GLU A 67 3.44 -19.80 10.19
CA GLU A 67 4.42 -19.30 9.23
C GLU A 67 3.80 -18.19 8.37
N ASN A 68 4.61 -17.17 8.06
CA ASN A 68 4.23 -16.09 7.18
C ASN A 68 4.77 -16.36 5.76
N PRO A 69 3.97 -16.88 4.83
CA PRO A 69 4.41 -17.16 3.45
C PRO A 69 4.39 -15.91 2.58
N ALA A 70 4.20 -14.71 3.15
CA ALA A 70 4.10 -13.50 2.36
C ALA A 70 5.39 -13.21 1.60
N SER A 71 5.25 -12.95 0.30
CA SER A 71 6.35 -12.43 -0.50
C SER A 71 6.70 -11.01 -0.06
N SER A 72 7.97 -10.66 -0.16
CA SER A 72 8.42 -9.30 0.06
C SER A 72 7.83 -8.36 -0.99
N SER A 73 7.66 -7.10 -0.62
CA SER A 73 7.21 -6.02 -1.49
C SER A 73 8.10 -4.81 -1.28
N ASP A 74 8.48 -4.20 -2.39
CA ASP A 74 9.31 -3.01 -2.43
C ASP A 74 8.57 -1.75 -1.96
N LEU A 75 7.23 -1.81 -1.91
CA LEU A 75 6.37 -0.73 -1.40
C LEU A 75 6.19 -0.77 0.12
N LEU A 76 6.60 -1.87 0.76
CA LEU A 76 6.38 -2.08 2.18
C LEU A 76 7.64 -1.78 2.98
N ALA A 77 7.44 -1.16 4.14
CA ALA A 77 8.39 -1.22 5.23
C ALA A 77 8.41 -2.65 5.79
N ASN A 78 9.59 -3.21 6.07
CA ASN A 78 9.66 -4.47 6.80
C ASN A 78 9.17 -4.20 8.23
N ILE A 79 8.12 -4.86 8.69
CA ILE A 79 7.60 -4.66 10.04
C ILE A 79 7.78 -5.94 10.84
N SER A 80 8.78 -5.96 11.71
CA SER A 80 8.91 -6.98 12.75
C SER A 80 7.84 -6.77 13.82
N ALA A 81 7.44 -7.83 14.53
CA ALA A 81 6.56 -7.75 15.71
C ALA A 81 7.06 -6.75 16.78
N ASN A 82 8.33 -6.34 16.72
CA ASN A 82 8.96 -5.34 17.60
C ASN A 82 9.10 -3.93 16.96
N GLY A 83 8.43 -3.65 15.84
CA GLY A 83 8.40 -2.31 15.24
C GLY A 83 9.70 -1.84 14.59
N GLN A 84 10.61 -2.77 14.26
CA GLN A 84 11.85 -2.46 13.54
C GLN A 84 11.58 -2.46 12.03
N VAL A 85 11.91 -1.33 11.38
CA VAL A 85 11.82 -1.14 9.93
C VAL A 85 13.18 -1.34 9.28
N SER A 86 13.29 -2.30 8.35
CA SER A 86 14.50 -2.56 7.56
C SER A 86 14.32 -2.05 6.13
N GLU A 87 15.38 -1.47 5.55
CA GLU A 87 15.41 -0.94 4.18
C GLU A 87 15.58 -2.05 3.12
N GLY A 88 14.96 -1.88 1.95
CA GLY A 88 15.23 -2.68 0.75
C GLY A 88 14.13 -3.63 0.27
N ALA A 89 13.19 -4.02 1.14
CA ALA A 89 11.86 -4.60 0.84
C ALA A 89 11.21 -5.08 2.16
N GLY A 90 9.89 -4.95 2.29
CA GLY A 90 9.15 -5.37 3.48
C GLY A 90 8.20 -6.53 3.25
N THR A 91 7.94 -7.32 4.29
CA THR A 91 6.85 -8.30 4.31
C THR A 91 5.72 -7.81 5.24
N PRO A 92 4.45 -8.12 4.93
CA PRO A 92 3.37 -7.85 5.86
C PRO A 92 3.51 -8.72 7.10
N LEU A 93 3.13 -8.18 8.26
CA LEU A 93 3.12 -8.88 9.52
C LEU A 93 1.80 -9.64 9.68
N ILE A 94 1.87 -10.95 9.92
CA ILE A 94 0.73 -11.76 10.29
C ILE A 94 0.76 -11.97 11.80
N ASN A 95 -0.32 -11.60 12.49
CA ASN A 95 -0.53 -11.90 13.90
C ASN A 95 -1.75 -12.81 14.04
N VAL A 96 -1.55 -14.02 14.51
CA VAL A 96 -2.63 -14.99 14.74
C VAL A 96 -2.84 -15.19 16.23
N ASN A 97 -4.02 -14.83 16.72
CA ASN A 97 -4.44 -15.01 18.11
C ASN A 97 -5.85 -15.62 18.18
N SER A 98 -6.22 -16.23 19.30
CA SER A 98 -7.49 -16.96 19.47
C SER A 98 -8.67 -16.01 19.54
N THR A 99 -8.38 -14.76 19.89
CA THR A 99 -9.40 -13.73 20.14
C THR A 99 -9.49 -12.72 18.98
N ALA A 100 -8.35 -12.38 18.38
CA ALA A 100 -8.26 -11.44 17.26
C ALA A 100 -6.98 -11.70 16.46
N SER A 101 -7.14 -11.99 15.16
CA SER A 101 -6.01 -12.13 14.23
C SER A 101 -5.98 -10.95 13.27
N SER A 102 -4.79 -10.53 12.86
CA SER A 102 -4.61 -9.41 11.95
C SER A 102 -3.49 -9.64 10.95
N ILE A 103 -3.66 -9.10 9.75
CA ILE A 103 -2.63 -9.02 8.72
C ILE A 103 -2.36 -7.54 8.50
N THR A 104 -1.17 -7.07 8.86
CA THR A 104 -0.80 -5.66 8.80
C THR A 104 0.28 -5.45 7.75
N ALA A 105 0.15 -4.40 6.95
CA ALA A 105 1.20 -3.90 6.09
C ALA A 105 1.42 -2.41 6.37
N GLN A 106 2.69 -1.99 6.41
CA GLN A 106 3.06 -0.58 6.49
C GLN A 106 3.71 -0.15 5.17
N PHE A 107 3.22 0.93 4.60
CA PHE A 107 3.82 1.54 3.42
C PHE A 107 5.10 2.27 3.82
N GLY A 108 6.16 2.08 3.05
CA GLY A 108 7.48 2.65 3.32
C GLY A 108 8.33 2.58 2.06
N ASN A 109 9.63 2.33 2.20
CA ASN A 109 10.58 2.07 1.09
C ASN A 109 10.26 2.84 -0.21
N HIS A 110 9.83 2.19 -1.31
CA HIS A 110 9.51 2.84 -2.58
C HIS A 110 8.02 3.15 -2.79
N ALA A 111 7.22 3.19 -1.72
CA ALA A 111 5.87 3.74 -1.78
C ALA A 111 5.91 5.23 -2.17
N VAL A 112 4.83 5.71 -2.78
CA VAL A 112 4.66 7.15 -2.98
C VAL A 112 4.77 7.85 -1.62
N SER A 113 5.48 8.97 -1.55
CA SER A 113 5.76 9.69 -0.29
C SER A 113 4.52 10.05 0.53
N ALA A 114 3.37 10.22 -0.13
CA ALA A 114 2.09 10.45 0.52
C ALA A 114 1.56 9.23 1.32
N LEU A 115 2.12 8.04 1.11
CA LEU A 115 1.78 6.79 1.80
C LEU A 115 2.79 6.40 2.88
N THR A 116 3.95 7.06 2.97
CA THR A 116 4.98 6.69 3.96
C THR A 116 4.38 6.65 5.38
N ASP A 117 4.69 5.59 6.11
CA ASP A 117 4.21 5.26 7.46
C ASP A 117 2.70 4.97 7.59
N GLN A 118 1.92 5.06 6.50
CA GLN A 118 0.53 4.64 6.51
C GLN A 118 0.42 3.13 6.64
N THR A 119 -0.66 2.67 7.27
CA THR A 119 -0.87 1.24 7.53
C THR A 119 -2.19 0.75 6.95
N LEU A 120 -2.17 -0.46 6.42
CA LEU A 120 -3.33 -1.19 5.96
C LEU A 120 -3.40 -2.51 6.74
N THR A 121 -4.48 -2.70 7.47
CA THR A 121 -4.66 -3.88 8.32
C THR A 121 -5.97 -4.59 8.00
N LEU A 122 -5.89 -5.91 7.83
CA LEU A 122 -7.06 -6.78 7.75
C LEU A 122 -7.23 -7.49 9.09
N TYR A 123 -8.39 -7.33 9.71
CA TYR A 123 -8.76 -7.99 10.95
C TYR A 123 -9.69 -9.15 10.67
N LYS A 124 -9.43 -10.26 11.35
CA LYS A 124 -10.36 -11.37 11.49
C LYS A 124 -11.17 -11.17 12.76
N MET A 125 -12.47 -10.92 12.60
CA MET A 125 -13.41 -10.76 13.70
C MET A 125 -13.88 -12.12 14.24
N GLN A 126 -14.38 -12.13 15.49
CA GLN A 126 -14.93 -13.33 16.14
C GLN A 126 -16.16 -13.92 15.42
N ASN A 127 -16.93 -13.09 14.70
CA ASN A 127 -18.04 -13.53 13.87
C ASN A 127 -17.60 -14.19 12.54
N ASN A 128 -16.32 -14.55 12.43
CA ASN A 128 -15.68 -15.11 11.25
C ASN A 128 -15.62 -14.16 10.04
N ASN A 129 -15.95 -12.88 10.21
CA ASN A 129 -15.88 -11.89 9.14
C ASN A 129 -14.50 -11.22 9.06
N TRP A 130 -14.14 -10.73 7.88
CA TRP A 130 -12.93 -9.95 7.65
C TRP A 130 -13.29 -8.48 7.49
N THR A 131 -12.59 -7.63 8.24
CA THR A 131 -12.73 -6.18 8.13
C THR A 131 -11.42 -5.52 7.81
N CYS A 132 -11.46 -4.47 7.01
CA CYS A 132 -10.29 -3.73 6.62
C CYS A 132 -10.23 -2.37 7.33
N ALA A 133 -9.02 -2.02 7.77
CA ALA A 133 -8.66 -0.72 8.29
C ALA A 133 -7.53 -0.12 7.46
N PHE A 134 -7.63 1.16 7.14
CA PHE A 134 -6.59 1.93 6.49
C PHE A 134 -6.34 3.21 7.30
N VAL A 135 -5.13 3.34 7.84
CA VAL A 135 -4.69 4.53 8.57
C VAL A 135 -3.89 5.41 7.62
N GLY A 136 -4.60 6.31 6.94
CA GLY A 136 -4.06 7.20 5.93
C GLY A 136 -5.11 8.23 5.47
N GLU A 137 -4.84 8.92 4.36
CA GLU A 137 -5.80 9.89 3.82
C GLU A 137 -7.03 9.19 3.23
N VAL A 138 -8.22 9.57 3.70
CA VAL A 138 -9.51 8.91 3.37
C VAL A 138 -9.74 8.81 1.87
N LYS A 139 -9.26 9.78 1.09
CA LYS A 139 -9.45 9.77 -0.37
C LYS A 139 -8.79 8.56 -1.03
N TYR A 140 -7.70 8.02 -0.49
CA TYR A 140 -6.97 6.87 -1.06
C TYR A 140 -7.41 5.52 -0.49
N MET A 141 -8.31 5.52 0.48
CA MET A 141 -8.77 4.31 1.15
C MET A 141 -9.46 3.35 0.16
N PRO A 142 -9.16 2.04 0.21
CA PRO A 142 -9.85 1.04 -0.60
C PRO A 142 -11.33 0.94 -0.23
N ARG A 143 -12.14 0.55 -1.21
CA ARG A 143 -13.57 0.26 -0.96
C ARG A 143 -13.70 -0.89 0.04
N GLY A 144 -14.47 -0.68 1.10
CA GLY A 144 -14.68 -1.66 2.17
C GLY A 144 -13.70 -1.57 3.33
N CYS A 145 -12.73 -0.64 3.29
CA CYS A 145 -11.90 -0.29 4.45
C CYS A 145 -12.50 0.88 5.23
N THR A 146 -12.13 0.96 6.51
CA THR A 146 -12.50 2.05 7.43
C THR A 146 -11.24 2.67 8.02
N THR A 147 -11.32 3.83 8.68
CA THR A 147 -10.16 4.51 9.26
C THR A 147 -9.80 4.05 10.68
N SER A 148 -10.48 3.04 11.23
CA SER A 148 -10.26 2.62 12.63
C SER A 148 -9.08 1.65 12.76
N SER A 149 -8.11 1.95 13.64
CA SER A 149 -6.93 1.10 13.92
C SER A 149 -7.23 -0.20 14.69
N ASN A 150 -8.50 -0.56 14.88
CA ASN A 150 -9.02 -1.85 15.35
C ASN A 150 -10.56 -1.80 15.29
N PRO A 151 -11.23 -2.42 14.30
CA PRO A 151 -12.69 -2.39 14.16
C PRO A 151 -13.43 -3.33 15.14
N SER A 152 -12.76 -3.84 16.17
CA SER A 152 -13.37 -4.69 17.22
C SER A 152 -13.13 -4.11 18.62
N GLN A 153 -13.97 -3.15 18.99
CA GLN A 153 -15.07 -3.48 19.90
C GLN A 153 -16.30 -3.83 19.07
#